data_AF-A0A1C6E932-F1
#
_entry.id   AF-A0A1C6E932-F1
#
_cell.length_a   1.000
_cell.length_b   1.000
_cell.length_c   1.000
_cell.angle_alpha   90.00
_cell.angle_beta   90.00
_cell.angle_gamma   90.00
#
_symmetry.space_group_name_H-M   'P 1'
#
loop_
_entity.id
_entity.type
_entity.pdbx_description
1 polymer ?
#
loop_
_entity_poly.entity_id
_entity_poly.type
_entity_poly.pdbx_seq_one_letter_code
_entity_poly.pdbx_strand_id
1 'polypeptide(L)'
;MSEIINLSNKKVIEVVLNSKEVEFSLGLKNIDHLQKTYKMPYVEMLNKMQKGDLNVVLKLIYSMATDKKTGKILGEKFFKDFDEFSILNNLTPVVQQLISEDMPEAKDDSEKK
;
A
#
# COMPACT_ATOMS: atom_id res chain seq x y z
N MET A 1 26.31 5.28 16.29
CA MET A 1 25.11 6.12 16.52
C MET A 1 23.89 5.22 16.36
N SER A 2 22.90 5.35 17.24
CA SER A 2 21.66 4.56 17.13
C SER A 2 20.65 5.36 16.31
N GLU A 3 20.09 4.73 15.28
CA GLU A 3 18.98 5.29 14.52
C GLU A 3 17.71 5.24 15.38
N ILE A 4 17.00 6.37 15.50
CA ILE A 4 15.72 6.44 16.20
C ILE A 4 14.63 6.08 15.19
N ILE A 5 14.02 4.91 15.36
CA ILE A 5 12.91 4.45 14.52
C ILE A 5 11.60 4.71 15.27
N ASN A 6 10.75 5.60 14.75
CA ASN A 6 9.41 5.84 15.29
C ASN A 6 8.41 4.86 14.66
N LEU A 7 7.67 4.15 15.50
CA LEU A 7 6.59 3.26 15.06
C LEU A 7 5.26 3.99 15.28
N SER A 8 4.56 4.34 14.20
CA SER A 8 3.27 5.03 14.26
C SER A 8 2.11 4.06 14.52
N ASN A 9 1.01 4.59 15.05
CA ASN A 9 -0.27 3.86 15.07
C ASN A 9 -0.75 3.53 13.65
N LYS A 10 -1.60 2.52 13.53
CA LYS A 10 -2.23 2.13 12.26
C LYS A 10 -2.92 3.34 11.62
N LYS A 11 -2.49 3.73 10.42
CA LYS A 11 -3.16 4.75 9.61
C LYS A 11 -4.29 4.12 8.80
N VAL A 12 -5.40 4.85 8.72
CA VAL A 12 -6.58 4.47 7.95
C VAL A 12 -7.05 5.70 7.20
N ILE A 13 -7.27 5.56 5.89
CA ILE A 13 -7.87 6.59 5.05
C ILE A 13 -9.20 6.05 4.53
N GLU A 14 -10.27 6.79 4.76
CA GLU A 14 -11.60 6.44 4.26
C GLU A 14 -11.83 7.08 2.89
N VAL A 15 -12.31 6.29 1.93
CA VAL A 15 -12.55 6.69 0.54
C VAL A 15 -13.88 6.11 0.08
N VAL A 16 -14.60 6.85 -0.76
CA VAL A 16 -15.79 6.34 -1.46
C VAL A 16 -15.40 5.95 -2.88
N LEU A 17 -15.43 4.65 -3.20
CA LEU A 17 -15.17 4.12 -4.53
C LEU A 17 -16.45 3.56 -5.13
N ASN A 18 -16.95 4.19 -6.20
CA ASN A 18 -18.19 3.77 -6.89
C ASN A 18 -19.37 3.54 -5.91
N SER A 19 -19.69 4.57 -5.12
CA SER A 19 -20.74 4.53 -4.07
C SER A 19 -20.52 3.52 -2.95
N LYS A 20 -19.31 2.96 -2.82
CA LYS A 20 -18.93 2.04 -1.76
C LYS A 20 -17.96 2.69 -0.79
N GLU A 21 -18.26 2.60 0.51
CA GLU A 21 -17.35 3.03 1.57
C GLU A 21 -16.21 2.02 1.73
N VAL A 22 -14.99 2.49 1.51
CA VAL A 22 -13.76 1.70 1.54
C VAL A 22 -12.77 2.33 2.50
N GLU A 23 -12.12 1.52 3.32
CA GLU A 23 -10.98 1.91 4.14
C GLU A 23 -9.69 1.41 3.50
N PHE A 24 -8.75 2.33 3.26
CA PHE A 24 -7.38 2.01 2.90
C PHE A 24 -6.50 1.97 4.15
N SER A 25 -5.82 0.84 4.36
CA SER A 25 -4.81 0.72 5.42
C SER A 25 -3.80 -0.36 5.08
N LEU A 26 -2.61 -0.26 5.67
CA LEU A 26 -1.54 -1.25 5.55
C LEU A 26 -1.28 -1.93 6.90
N GLY A 27 -2.19 -2.82 7.30
CA GLY A 27 -2.01 -3.67 8.50
C GLY A 27 -1.53 -5.08 8.16
N LEU A 28 -1.20 -5.87 9.19
CA LEU A 28 -0.80 -7.28 9.03
C LEU A 28 -1.79 -8.10 8.21
N LYS A 29 -3.11 -7.90 8.43
CA LYS A 29 -4.15 -8.57 7.62
C LYS A 29 -4.03 -8.29 6.12
N ASN A 30 -3.65 -7.06 5.75
CA ASN A 30 -3.52 -6.62 4.37
C ASN A 30 -2.24 -7.21 3.75
N ILE A 31 -1.15 -7.22 4.50
CA ILE A 31 0.12 -7.85 4.11
C ILE A 31 -0.07 -9.37 3.95
N ASP A 32 -0.75 -10.03 4.88
CA ASP A 32 -1.04 -11.46 4.80
C ASP A 32 -1.89 -11.79 3.58
N HIS A 33 -2.93 -11.00 3.31
CA HIS A 33 -3.74 -11.13 2.11
C HIS A 33 -2.90 -10.98 0.84
N LEU A 34 -2.08 -9.93 0.78
CA LEU A 34 -1.19 -9.63 -0.33
C LEU A 34 -0.25 -10.82 -0.61
N GLN A 35 0.47 -11.31 0.40
CA GLN A 35 1.41 -12.43 0.26
C GLN A 35 0.71 -13.71 -0.18
N LYS A 36 -0.45 -14.04 0.40
CA LYS A 36 -1.21 -15.26 0.09
C LYS A 36 -1.81 -15.20 -1.32
N THR A 37 -2.30 -14.04 -1.74
CA THR A 37 -2.96 -13.86 -3.05
C THR A 37 -1.94 -13.95 -4.18
N TYR A 38 -0.79 -13.28 -4.03
CA TYR A 38 0.20 -13.16 -5.10
C TYR A 38 1.40 -14.10 -4.95
N LYS A 39 1.40 -14.97 -3.92
CA LYS A 39 2.44 -15.97 -3.63
C LYS A 39 3.86 -15.38 -3.64
N MET A 40 3.98 -14.17 -3.08
CA MET A 40 5.22 -13.41 -3.06
C MET A 40 5.49 -12.91 -1.64
N PRO A 41 6.67 -13.19 -1.06
CA PRO A 41 7.04 -12.65 0.25
C PRO A 41 7.07 -11.12 0.23
N TYR A 42 6.66 -10.48 1.32
CA TYR A 42 6.59 -9.01 1.43
C TYR A 42 7.93 -8.33 1.09
N VAL A 43 9.06 -8.91 1.51
CA VAL A 43 10.40 -8.37 1.21
C VAL A 43 10.68 -8.35 -0.30
N GLU A 44 10.26 -9.39 -1.04
CA GLU A 44 10.40 -9.39 -2.51
C GLU A 44 9.50 -8.32 -3.16
N MET A 45 8.30 -8.12 -2.62
CA MET A 45 7.38 -7.09 -3.10
C MET A 45 7.94 -5.69 -2.89
N LEU A 46 8.52 -5.40 -1.72
CA LEU A 46 9.21 -4.14 -1.44
C LEU A 46 10.30 -3.86 -2.47
N ASN A 47 11.15 -4.85 -2.75
CA ASN A 47 12.22 -4.71 -3.73
C ASN A 47 11.69 -4.42 -5.15
N LYS A 48 10.56 -5.02 -5.55
CA LYS A 48 9.95 -4.75 -6.85
C LYS A 48 9.28 -3.37 -6.92
N MET A 49 8.63 -2.94 -5.85
CA MET A 49 8.06 -1.58 -5.77
C MET A 49 9.16 -0.52 -5.84
N GLN A 50 10.29 -0.72 -5.15
CA GLN A 50 11.44 0.19 -5.24
C GLN A 50 12.05 0.25 -6.65
N LYS A 51 11.94 -0.84 -7.43
CA LYS A 51 12.34 -0.90 -8.84
C LYS A 51 11.29 -0.34 -9.80
N GLY A 52 10.17 0.19 -9.29
CA GLY A 52 9.11 0.77 -10.10
C GLY A 52 8.18 -0.25 -10.77
N ASP A 53 8.08 -1.48 -10.26
CA ASP A 53 7.13 -2.47 -10.78
C ASP A 53 5.68 -2.07 -10.47
N LEU A 54 5.03 -1.44 -11.45
CA LEU A 54 3.65 -0.95 -11.34
C LEU A 54 2.63 -2.06 -11.06
N ASN A 55 2.89 -3.29 -11.52
CA ASN A 55 1.99 -4.41 -11.22
C ASN A 55 1.99 -4.73 -9.73
N VAL A 56 3.15 -4.62 -9.07
CA VAL A 56 3.23 -4.83 -7.62
C VAL A 56 2.56 -3.68 -6.85
N VAL A 57 2.66 -2.45 -7.36
CA VAL A 57 1.94 -1.29 -6.80
C VAL A 57 0.43 -1.48 -6.88
N LEU A 58 -0.10 -1.91 -8.03
CA LEU A 58 -1.52 -2.24 -8.19
C LEU A 58 -1.98 -3.32 -7.19
N LYS A 59 -1.22 -4.41 -7.09
CA LYS A 59 -1.50 -5.51 -6.16
C LYS A 59 -1.54 -5.07 -4.70
N LEU A 60 -0.66 -4.13 -4.34
CA LEU A 60 -0.65 -3.48 -3.03
C LEU A 60 -1.94 -2.68 -2.81
N ILE A 61 -2.30 -1.79 -3.74
CA ILE A 61 -3.54 -0.99 -3.71
C ILE A 61 -4.76 -1.89 -3.49
N TYR A 62 -4.86 -2.99 -4.25
CA TYR A 62 -5.97 -3.94 -4.14
C TYR A 62 -6.08 -4.59 -2.75
N SER A 63 -4.94 -4.86 -2.12
CA SER A 63 -4.90 -5.50 -0.80
C SER A 63 -5.09 -4.51 0.36
N MET A 64 -4.88 -3.21 0.12
CA MET A 64 -5.11 -2.16 1.12
C MET A 64 -6.58 -1.82 1.29
N ALA A 65 -7.37 -1.97 0.21
CA ALA A 65 -8.79 -1.66 0.19
C ALA A 65 -9.62 -2.66 1.00
N THR A 66 -10.28 -2.17 2.04
CA THR A 66 -11.18 -2.93 2.91
C THR A 66 -12.59 -2.36 2.83
N ASP A 67 -13.59 -3.23 2.66
CA ASP A 67 -14.99 -2.84 2.75
C ASP A 67 -15.31 -2.39 4.19
N LYS A 68 -15.74 -1.13 4.37
CA LYS A 68 -15.97 -0.57 5.71
C LYS A 68 -17.08 -1.29 6.47
N LYS A 69 -18.12 -1.76 5.75
CA LYS A 69 -19.30 -2.41 6.35
C LYS A 69 -18.99 -3.84 6.80
N THR A 70 -18.19 -4.57 6.03
CA THR A 70 -17.94 -6.00 6.27
C THR A 70 -16.56 -6.30 6.85
N GLY A 71 -15.65 -5.33 6.84
CA GLY A 71 -14.26 -5.50 7.26
C GLY A 71 -13.40 -6.39 6.35
N LYS A 72 -13.98 -6.86 5.23
CA LYS A 72 -13.32 -7.76 4.27
C LYS A 72 -12.43 -6.99 3.32
N ILE A 73 -11.24 -7.54 3.05
CA ILE A 73 -10.37 -7.02 2.00
C ILE A 73 -11.06 -7.26 0.65
N LEU A 74 -11.12 -6.20 -0.16
CA LEU A 74 -11.81 -6.21 -1.44
C LEU A 74 -11.00 -6.98 -2.51
N GLY A 75 -9.68 -6.75 -2.53
CA GLY A 75 -8.76 -7.42 -3.45
C GLY A 75 -9.04 -7.09 -4.92
N GLU A 76 -8.29 -7.74 -5.80
CA GLU A 76 -8.31 -7.51 -7.26
C GLU A 76 -9.72 -7.67 -7.86
N LYS A 77 -10.53 -8.58 -7.33
CA LYS A 77 -11.90 -8.83 -7.81
C LYS A 77 -12.80 -7.59 -7.78
N PHE A 78 -12.61 -6.70 -6.81
CA PHE A 78 -13.35 -5.45 -6.75
C PHE A 78 -12.90 -4.47 -7.83
N PHE A 79 -11.60 -4.47 -8.14
CA PHE A 79 -10.98 -3.52 -9.05
C PHE A 79 -11.04 -3.93 -10.52
N LYS A 80 -11.43 -5.18 -10.83
CA LYS A 80 -11.46 -5.74 -12.19
C LYS A 80 -12.21 -4.92 -13.25
N ASP A 81 -13.20 -4.13 -12.82
CA ASP A 81 -14.04 -3.33 -13.72
C ASP A 81 -13.55 -1.87 -13.85
N PHE A 82 -12.43 -1.53 -13.19
CA PHE A 82 -11.82 -0.21 -13.24
C PHE A 82 -10.57 -0.23 -14.12
N ASP A 83 -10.31 0.89 -14.77
CA ASP A 83 -9.09 1.10 -15.55
C ASP A 83 -7.86 1.22 -14.63
N GLU A 84 -6.80 0.46 -14.94
CA GLU A 84 -5.59 0.36 -14.11
C GLU A 84 -4.85 1.70 -14.00
N PHE A 85 -4.83 2.49 -15.07
CA PHE A 85 -4.20 3.81 -15.05
C PHE A 85 -4.98 4.79 -14.16
N SER A 86 -6.31 4.71 -14.21
CA SER A 86 -7.20 5.46 -13.32
C SER A 86 -7.02 5.04 -11.86
N ILE A 87 -6.88 3.74 -11.57
CA ILE A 87 -6.54 3.23 -10.23
C ILE A 87 -5.23 3.86 -9.75
N LEU A 88 -4.15 3.75 -10.54
CA LEU A 88 -2.85 4.28 -10.17
C LEU A 88 -2.90 5.80 -9.93
N ASN A 89 -3.47 6.58 -10.84
CA ASN A 89 -3.50 8.04 -10.71
C ASN A 89 -4.29 8.52 -9.48
N ASN A 90 -5.42 7.88 -9.20
CA ASN A 90 -6.30 8.34 -8.11
C ASN A 90 -5.91 7.76 -6.74
N LEU A 91 -5.32 6.56 -6.69
CA LEU A 91 -5.04 5.86 -5.43
C LEU A 91 -3.57 5.88 -5.01
N THR A 92 -2.62 6.18 -5.92
CA THR A 92 -1.22 6.40 -5.52
C THR A 92 -1.07 7.48 -4.44
N PRO A 93 -1.76 8.64 -4.51
CA PRO A 93 -1.71 9.63 -3.42
C PRO A 93 -2.19 9.08 -2.06
N VAL A 94 -3.21 8.21 -2.07
CA VAL A 94 -3.72 7.55 -0.85
C VAL A 94 -2.67 6.60 -0.28
N VAL A 95 -1.99 5.83 -1.14
CA VAL A 95 -0.89 4.95 -0.75
C VAL A 95 0.28 5.75 -0.18
N GLN A 96 0.64 6.86 -0.82
CA GLN A 96 1.70 7.75 -0.34
C GLN A 96 1.35 8.27 1.04
N GLN A 97 0.16 8.82 1.29
CA GLN A 97 -0.24 9.30 2.63
C GLN A 97 -0.13 8.22 3.71
N LEU A 98 -0.39 6.95 3.37
CA LEU A 98 -0.28 5.83 4.31
C LEU A 98 1.17 5.42 4.61
N ILE A 99 2.11 5.66 3.69
CA ILE A 99 3.50 5.20 3.78
C ILE A 99 4.49 6.33 4.13
N SER A 100 4.22 7.56 3.73
CA SER A 100 5.24 8.62 3.61
C SER A 100 5.48 9.49 4.85
N GLU A 101 4.65 9.48 5.90
CA GLU A 101 4.97 10.31 7.07
C GLU A 101 5.92 9.62 8.10
N ASP A 102 6.26 8.34 7.95
CA ASP A 102 7.07 7.59 8.95
C ASP A 102 8.16 6.69 8.36
N MET A 103 8.28 6.58 7.03
CA MET A 103 9.44 5.91 6.45
C MET A 103 10.64 6.85 6.59
N PRO A 104 11.72 6.47 7.29
CA PRO A 104 12.92 7.28 7.34
C PRO A 104 13.32 7.59 5.90
N GLU A 105 13.38 8.88 5.56
CA GLU A 105 14.02 9.30 4.32
C GLU A 105 15.42 8.69 4.33
N ALA A 106 15.74 7.92 3.29
CA ALA A 106 17.12 7.54 3.05
C ALA A 106 17.88 8.86 2.92
N LYS A 107 18.65 9.23 3.95
CA LYS A 107 19.53 10.39 3.89
C LYS A 107 20.55 10.08 2.79
N ASP A 108 20.40 10.77 1.67
CA ASP A 108 21.24 10.62 0.50
C ASP A 108 22.73 10.87 0.84
N ASP A 109 23.57 9.90 0.50
CA ASP A 109 24.89 10.03 -0.15
C ASP A 109 25.94 11.07 0.33
N SER A 110 25.95 11.49 1.59
CA SER A 110 27.02 12.35 2.13
C SER A 110 28.27 11.63 2.68
N GLU A 111 28.43 10.32 2.49
CA GLU A 111 29.67 9.56 2.83
C GLU A 111 30.62 9.37 1.63
N LYS A 112 30.63 10.32 0.69
CA LYS A 112 31.76 10.50 -0.25
C LYS A 112 32.48 11.82 0.05
N LYS A 113 33.21 11.87 1.16
CA LYS A 113 34.38 12.73 1.33
C LYS A 113 35.42 12.04 2.20
#